data_AF-A0A8K0PRB3-F1
#
_entry.id   AF-A0A8K0PRB3-F1
#
_cell.length_a   1.000
_cell.length_b   1.000
_cell.length_c   1.000
_cell.angle_alpha   90.00
_cell.angle_beta   90.00
_cell.angle_gamma   90.00
#
_symmetry.space_group_name_H-M   'P 1'
#
loop_
_entity.id
_entity.type
_entity.pdbx_description
1 polymer ?
#
loop_
_entity_poly.entity_id
_entity_poly.type
_entity_poly.pdbx_seq_one_letter_code
_entity_poly.pdbx_strand_id
1 'polypeptide(L)'
;MPSTQDRRRLVSSDCSLDPIPPSVMEDLELLDLLDESTTTENPADPAPENQELSRMLSLHTRVPTSFTAAKRDDEAQATGSGPFRKIGAGACGLIFAQDGKSLVYKLAKVDNDELWNDRIMHERIAGEFYRFAIDEVKVPECYYFIPQRRFGNNPELVDAAKDLCNLPTCALITERIPPLPSPTRHQLIEKYCSPRIKKQAHADPAN
;
A
#
# COMPACT_ATOMS: atom_id res chain seq x y z
N MET A 1 -41.20 12.57 -2.57
CA MET A 1 -39.81 12.21 -2.91
C MET A 1 -39.04 12.22 -1.61
N PRO A 2 -38.69 11.05 -1.03
CA PRO A 2 -38.35 10.98 0.38
C PRO A 2 -36.97 11.56 0.67
N SER A 3 -36.94 12.29 1.77
CA SER A 3 -35.81 12.88 2.47
C SER A 3 -35.10 11.82 3.29
N THR A 4 -33.77 11.89 3.39
CA THR A 4 -33.04 11.27 4.51
C THR A 4 -31.94 12.21 5.00
N GLN A 5 -32.23 12.85 6.13
CA GLN A 5 -31.29 13.46 7.09
C GLN A 5 -30.24 12.43 7.53
N ASP A 6 -28.95 12.77 7.56
CA ASP A 6 -28.18 13.32 8.69
C ASP A 6 -27.94 12.37 9.89
N ARG A 7 -26.71 12.48 10.43
CA ARG A 7 -26.19 12.04 11.74
C ARG A 7 -25.66 10.61 11.91
N ARG A 8 -24.33 10.49 11.79
CA ARG A 8 -23.58 9.77 12.84
C ARG A 8 -23.08 10.78 13.86
N ARG A 9 -23.75 10.77 15.01
CA ARG A 9 -23.36 11.43 16.26
C ARG A 9 -21.98 10.94 16.70
N LEU A 10 -21.13 11.89 17.05
CA LEU A 10 -20.08 11.71 18.05
C LEU A 10 -20.76 11.34 19.37
N VAL A 11 -20.42 10.18 19.92
CA VAL A 11 -20.74 9.82 21.31
C VAL A 11 -19.42 9.91 22.06
N SER A 12 -19.30 10.91 22.92
CA SER A 12 -18.31 10.93 24.00
C SER A 12 -18.74 9.93 25.06
N SER A 13 -17.81 9.10 25.53
CA SER A 13 -17.98 8.37 26.78
C SER A 13 -16.72 8.56 27.61
N ASP A 14 -16.88 9.23 28.74
CA ASP A 14 -15.87 9.41 29.77
C ASP A 14 -15.71 8.13 30.62
N CYS A 15 -14.45 7.90 31.02
CA CYS A 15 -13.92 7.26 32.23
C CYS A 15 -14.62 6.04 32.88
N SER A 16 -13.95 4.88 32.82
CA SER A 16 -13.60 4.08 34.01
C SER A 16 -12.38 3.20 33.75
N LEU A 17 -11.42 3.23 34.67
CA LEU A 17 -10.24 2.37 34.73
C LEU A 17 -10.66 1.00 35.26
N ASP A 18 -10.53 -0.04 34.43
CA ASP A 18 -10.59 -1.44 34.89
C ASP A 18 -9.21 -2.10 34.75
N PRO A 19 -8.77 -2.95 35.69
CA PRO A 19 -7.44 -3.58 35.66
C PRO A 19 -7.35 -4.69 34.62
N ILE A 20 -6.23 -4.73 33.89
CA ILE A 20 -5.89 -5.78 32.92
C ILE A 20 -5.60 -7.09 33.69
N PRO A 21 -6.27 -8.22 33.38
CA PRO A 21 -5.92 -9.53 33.94
C PRO A 21 -4.63 -10.09 33.31
N PRO A 22 -3.77 -10.79 34.08
CA PRO A 22 -2.52 -11.34 33.56
C PRO A 22 -2.79 -12.65 32.80
N SER A 23 -2.89 -12.56 31.47
CA SER A 23 -2.93 -13.73 30.59
C SER A 23 -2.54 -13.31 29.17
N VAL A 24 -1.25 -12.99 28.98
CA VAL A 24 -0.67 -12.76 27.64
C VAL A 24 0.69 -13.42 27.49
N MET A 25 1.05 -14.32 28.41
CA MET A 25 2.34 -15.02 28.40
C MET A 25 2.23 -16.47 27.92
N GLU A 26 1.03 -17.05 27.86
CA GLU A 26 0.84 -18.45 27.46
C GLU A 26 0.66 -18.65 25.94
N ASP A 27 0.40 -17.59 25.17
CA ASP A 27 0.19 -17.70 23.71
C ASP A 27 1.49 -17.70 22.88
N LEU A 28 2.64 -17.39 23.48
CA LEU A 28 3.94 -17.42 22.80
C LEU A 28 4.65 -18.78 22.93
N GLU A 29 4.33 -19.59 23.95
CA GLU A 29 4.94 -20.92 24.12
C GLU A 29 4.25 -22.00 23.26
N LEU A 30 3.05 -21.74 22.72
CA LEU A 30 2.32 -22.73 21.91
C LEU A 30 2.84 -22.83 20.45
N LEU A 31 3.62 -21.85 19.98
CA LEU A 31 4.14 -21.84 18.60
C LEU A 31 5.43 -22.66 18.42
N ASP A 32 6.17 -22.94 19.49
CA ASP A 32 7.40 -23.75 19.46
C ASP A 32 7.13 -25.27 19.54
N LEU A 33 5.87 -25.69 19.76
CA LEU A 33 5.49 -27.10 20.00
C LEU A 33 4.87 -27.82 18.79
N LEU A 34 4.81 -27.18 17.61
CA LEU A 34 4.24 -27.78 16.39
C LEU A 34 5.27 -28.29 15.38
N ASP A 35 6.55 -28.36 15.73
CA ASP A 35 7.63 -28.76 14.80
C ASP A 35 8.00 -30.26 14.83
N GLU A 36 7.22 -31.10 15.50
CA GLU A 36 7.41 -32.56 15.47
C GLU A 36 6.14 -33.32 15.08
N SER A 37 5.80 -33.34 13.78
CA SER A 37 5.04 -34.45 13.21
C SER A 37 5.21 -34.59 11.69
N THR A 38 6.09 -35.53 11.32
CA THR A 38 5.95 -36.46 10.17
C THR A 38 5.40 -35.88 8.86
N THR A 39 6.32 -35.51 7.97
CA THR A 39 6.10 -35.24 6.56
C THR A 39 5.43 -36.45 5.88
N THR A 40 4.13 -36.34 5.64
CA THR A 40 3.43 -37.16 4.65
C THR A 40 3.12 -36.21 3.50
N GLU A 41 3.99 -36.16 2.49
CA GLU A 41 3.86 -35.24 1.36
C GLU A 41 2.62 -35.61 0.53
N ASN A 42 1.51 -34.91 0.74
CA ASN A 42 0.43 -34.83 -0.23
C ASN A 42 0.87 -33.83 -1.32
N PRO A 43 0.87 -34.20 -2.61
CA PRO A 43 1.31 -33.32 -3.70
C PRO A 43 0.38 -32.12 -3.97
N ALA A 44 -0.70 -31.97 -3.19
CA ALA A 44 -1.63 -30.86 -3.25
C ALA A 44 -1.32 -29.74 -2.25
N ASP A 45 -0.48 -30.01 -1.24
CA ASP A 45 -0.18 -29.01 -0.22
C ASP A 45 0.94 -28.09 -0.72
N PRO A 46 0.70 -26.76 -0.79
CA PRO A 46 1.73 -25.83 -1.19
C PRO A 46 2.89 -25.91 -0.19
N ALA A 47 4.13 -25.88 -0.70
CA ALA A 47 5.33 -25.88 0.12
C ALA A 47 5.21 -24.87 1.29
N PRO A 48 5.75 -25.16 2.49
CA PRO A 48 5.54 -24.34 3.69
C PRO A 48 5.82 -22.84 3.49
N GLU A 49 6.87 -22.52 2.73
CA GLU A 49 7.25 -21.16 2.32
C GLU A 49 6.13 -20.41 1.56
N ASN A 50 5.32 -21.12 0.77
CA ASN A 50 4.21 -20.53 0.02
C ASN A 50 3.00 -20.27 0.90
N GLN A 51 2.79 -21.11 1.93
CA GLN A 51 1.72 -20.93 2.89
C GLN A 51 1.96 -19.69 3.75
N GLU A 52 3.18 -19.50 4.23
CA GLU A 52 3.52 -18.34 5.04
C GLU A 52 3.39 -17.04 4.24
N LEU A 53 3.97 -16.98 3.03
CA LEU A 53 3.85 -15.80 2.19
C LEU A 53 2.40 -15.50 1.82
N SER A 54 1.58 -16.53 1.54
CA SER A 54 0.15 -16.37 1.28
C SER A 54 -0.57 -15.78 2.49
N ARG A 55 -0.28 -16.28 3.69
CA ARG A 55 -0.81 -15.74 4.95
C ARG A 55 -0.41 -14.27 5.13
N MET A 56 0.83 -13.89 4.84
CA MET A 56 1.31 -12.50 4.98
C MET A 56 0.70 -11.53 3.98
N LEU A 57 0.27 -12.00 2.81
CA LEU A 57 -0.37 -11.19 1.76
C LEU A 57 -1.90 -11.16 1.87
N SER A 58 -2.48 -11.99 2.75
CA SER A 58 -3.92 -12.02 2.99
C SER A 58 -4.42 -10.74 3.67
N LEU A 59 -5.57 -10.24 3.21
CA LEU A 59 -6.25 -9.10 3.83
C LEU A 59 -6.72 -9.36 5.27
N HIS A 60 -6.82 -10.64 5.67
CA HIS A 60 -7.30 -11.05 6.98
C HIS A 60 -6.19 -11.13 8.04
N THR A 61 -4.93 -11.11 7.61
CA THR A 61 -3.80 -11.20 8.54
C THR A 61 -3.36 -9.80 8.96
N ARG A 62 -3.45 -9.51 10.26
CA ARG A 62 -2.87 -8.29 10.84
C ARG A 62 -1.42 -8.55 11.19
N VAL A 63 -0.50 -8.14 10.31
CA VAL A 63 0.94 -8.12 10.64
C VAL A 63 1.27 -6.80 11.34
N PRO A 64 1.83 -6.82 12.56
CA PRO A 64 2.24 -5.60 13.25
C PRO A 64 3.17 -4.77 12.36
N THR A 65 2.75 -3.53 12.05
CA THR A 65 3.49 -2.64 11.16
C THR A 65 4.50 -1.83 11.96
N SER A 66 5.49 -2.48 12.59
CA SER A 66 6.55 -1.77 13.31
C SER A 66 7.62 -1.25 12.33
N PHE A 67 7.26 -0.29 11.48
CA PHE A 67 8.16 0.18 10.42
C PHE A 67 8.37 1.69 10.42
N THR A 68 9.58 2.09 10.02
CA THR A 68 10.01 3.50 9.91
C THR A 68 9.18 4.30 8.90
N ALA A 69 8.63 3.65 7.86
CA ALA A 69 7.74 4.30 6.91
C ALA A 69 6.37 4.62 7.50
N ALA A 70 5.78 3.69 8.27
CA ALA A 70 4.52 3.93 8.97
C ALA A 70 4.68 5.01 10.04
N LYS A 71 5.78 4.98 10.81
CA LYS A 71 6.11 6.04 11.77
C LYS A 71 6.22 7.43 11.13
N ARG A 72 6.88 7.53 9.96
CA ARG A 72 6.96 8.80 9.22
C ARG A 72 5.60 9.30 8.77
N ASP A 73 4.73 8.41 8.33
CA ASP A 73 3.37 8.76 7.94
C ASP A 73 2.54 9.22 9.14
N ASP A 74 2.67 8.55 10.29
CA ASP A 74 2.00 8.92 11.55
C ASP A 74 2.51 10.27 12.09
N GLU A 75 3.82 10.49 12.09
CA GLU A 75 4.46 11.74 12.52
C GLU A 75 4.09 12.92 11.60
N ALA A 76 4.06 12.71 10.29
CA ALA A 76 3.67 13.72 9.31
C ALA A 76 2.16 14.03 9.38
N GLN A 77 1.30 13.05 9.72
CA GLN A 77 -0.12 13.34 9.99
C GLN A 77 -0.30 14.30 11.17
N ALA A 78 0.56 14.22 12.19
CA ALA A 78 0.51 15.09 13.36
C ALA A 78 1.07 16.51 13.10
N THR A 79 2.03 16.67 12.18
CA THR A 79 2.74 17.95 11.95
C THR A 79 2.34 18.69 10.66
N GLY A 80 1.57 18.05 9.78
CA GLY A 80 1.18 18.59 8.47
C GLY A 80 1.86 17.84 7.32
N SER A 81 1.33 17.97 6.10
CA SER A 81 1.89 17.22 4.96
C SER A 81 3.27 17.72 4.58
N GLY A 82 4.23 16.80 4.58
CA GLY A 82 5.59 17.06 4.11
C GLY A 82 5.68 17.31 2.60
N PRO A 83 6.89 17.62 2.09
CA PRO A 83 7.10 17.86 0.66
C PRO A 83 6.82 16.60 -0.17
N PHE A 84 6.51 16.81 -1.46
CA PHE A 84 6.43 15.69 -2.41
C PHE A 84 7.78 15.00 -2.54
N ARG A 85 7.77 13.67 -2.44
CA ARG A 85 8.93 12.83 -2.72
C ARG A 85 8.60 11.78 -3.76
N LYS A 86 9.57 11.45 -4.60
CA LYS A 86 9.48 10.29 -5.49
C LYS A 86 9.54 9.02 -4.64
N ILE A 87 8.56 8.13 -4.82
CA ILE A 87 8.46 6.86 -4.10
C ILE A 87 8.57 5.64 -5.02
N GLY A 88 8.53 5.84 -6.32
CA GLY A 88 8.60 4.76 -7.30
C GLY A 88 8.67 5.25 -8.73
N ALA A 89 8.88 4.31 -9.64
CA ALA A 89 8.84 4.54 -11.07
C ALA A 89 8.40 3.24 -11.76
N GLY A 90 7.55 3.34 -12.77
CA GLY A 90 7.12 2.24 -13.63
C GLY A 90 7.35 2.56 -15.11
N ALA A 91 6.81 1.73 -16.00
CA ALA A 91 6.88 1.96 -17.44
C ALA A 91 6.27 3.32 -17.82
N CYS A 92 5.02 3.55 -17.40
CA CYS A 92 4.23 4.70 -17.84
C CYS A 92 4.50 5.99 -17.05
N GLY A 93 5.23 5.93 -15.92
CA GLY A 93 5.30 7.10 -15.05
C GLY A 93 6.25 7.04 -13.85
N LEU A 94 6.35 8.19 -13.18
CA LEU A 94 6.98 8.37 -11.88
C LEU A 94 5.91 8.52 -10.80
N ILE A 95 6.15 7.96 -9.61
CA ILE A 95 5.20 8.01 -8.50
C ILE A 95 5.71 8.95 -7.43
N PHE A 96 4.89 9.91 -7.04
CA PHE A 96 5.15 10.87 -5.97
C PHE A 96 4.12 10.72 -4.85
N ALA A 97 4.55 10.98 -3.62
CA ALA A 97 3.69 11.02 -2.44
C ALA A 97 4.14 12.12 -1.48
N GLN A 98 3.23 12.55 -0.60
CA GLN A 98 3.56 13.32 0.58
C GLN A 98 3.38 12.42 1.81
N ASP A 99 4.32 12.47 2.73
CA ASP A 99 4.20 11.72 3.98
C ASP A 99 2.97 12.22 4.76
N GLY A 100 2.25 11.27 5.36
CA GLY A 100 0.99 11.52 6.05
C GLY A 100 -0.23 11.73 5.15
N LYS A 101 -0.08 11.72 3.81
CA LYS A 101 -1.21 11.68 2.87
C LYS A 101 -1.48 10.26 2.37
N SER A 102 -2.75 9.94 2.18
CA SER A 102 -3.25 8.68 1.59
C SER A 102 -3.32 8.70 0.06
N LEU A 103 -2.72 9.70 -0.59
CA LEU A 103 -2.75 9.87 -2.04
C LEU A 103 -1.36 9.76 -2.65
N VAL A 104 -1.30 9.20 -3.86
CA VAL A 104 -0.13 9.23 -4.74
C VAL A 104 -0.44 9.94 -6.04
N TYR A 105 0.60 10.49 -6.64
CA TYR A 105 0.56 11.19 -7.92
C TYR A 105 1.46 10.44 -8.89
N LYS A 106 0.85 9.81 -9.89
CA LYS A 106 1.56 9.17 -10.99
C LYS A 106 1.69 10.15 -12.14
N LEU A 107 2.90 10.60 -12.42
CA LEU A 107 3.22 11.55 -13.48
C LEU A 107 3.65 10.80 -14.73
N ALA A 108 3.18 11.21 -15.90
CA ALA A 108 3.61 10.59 -17.16
C ALA A 108 5.08 10.90 -17.45
N LYS A 109 5.81 9.89 -17.91
CA LYS A 109 7.22 10.04 -18.37
C LYS A 109 7.31 10.62 -19.78
N VAL A 110 6.34 10.28 -20.62
CA VAL A 110 6.26 10.66 -22.02
C VAL A 110 4.87 11.22 -22.29
N ASP A 111 4.77 12.13 -23.25
CA ASP A 111 3.51 12.74 -23.66
C ASP A 111 2.77 11.79 -24.61
N ASN A 112 2.13 10.77 -24.04
CA ASN A 112 1.30 9.82 -24.75
C ASN A 112 0.07 9.40 -23.92
N ASP A 113 -0.79 8.58 -24.51
CA ASP A 113 -2.06 8.17 -23.90
C ASP A 113 -1.89 7.05 -22.84
N GLU A 114 -0.67 6.63 -22.49
CA GLU A 114 -0.48 5.52 -21.54
C GLU A 114 -1.04 5.82 -20.16
N LEU A 115 -0.82 7.03 -19.63
CA LEU A 115 -1.35 7.38 -18.31
C LEU A 115 -2.88 7.52 -18.33
N TRP A 116 -3.45 7.95 -19.45
CA TRP A 116 -4.90 7.99 -19.63
C TRP A 116 -5.49 6.58 -19.73
N ASN A 117 -4.80 5.69 -20.46
CA ASN A 117 -5.16 4.28 -20.53
C ASN A 117 -5.11 3.61 -19.15
N ASP A 118 -4.10 3.91 -18.33
CA ASP A 118 -4.03 3.44 -16.94
C ASP A 118 -5.27 3.84 -16.14
N ARG A 119 -5.72 5.09 -16.27
CA ARG A 119 -6.96 5.55 -15.64
C ARG A 119 -8.17 4.72 -16.09
N ILE A 120 -8.35 4.55 -17.40
CA ILE A 120 -9.49 3.80 -17.97
C ILE A 120 -9.48 2.36 -17.45
N MET A 121 -8.32 1.70 -17.49
CA MET A 121 -8.19 0.33 -17.04
C MET A 121 -8.44 0.19 -15.54
N HIS A 122 -7.99 1.16 -14.74
CA HIS A 122 -8.22 1.19 -13.31
C HIS A 122 -9.70 1.32 -12.96
N GLU A 123 -10.41 2.27 -13.59
CA GLU A 123 -11.86 2.46 -13.43
C GLU A 123 -12.64 1.20 -13.87
N ARG A 124 -12.22 0.56 -14.96
CA ARG A 124 -12.83 -0.70 -15.43
C ARG A 124 -12.63 -1.83 -14.43
N ILE A 125 -11.41 -2.05 -13.93
CA ILE A 125 -11.12 -3.10 -12.96
C ILE A 125 -11.92 -2.87 -11.68
N ALA A 126 -11.94 -1.65 -11.15
CA ALA A 126 -12.72 -1.30 -9.96
C ALA A 126 -14.22 -1.57 -10.16
N GLY A 127 -14.76 -1.18 -11.32
CA GLY A 127 -16.17 -1.43 -11.68
C GLY A 127 -16.52 -2.91 -11.75
N GLU A 128 -15.63 -3.75 -12.28
CA GLU A 128 -15.84 -5.20 -12.34
C GLU A 128 -15.77 -5.84 -10.95
N PHE A 129 -14.80 -5.44 -10.12
CA PHE A 129 -14.68 -5.95 -8.75
C PHE A 129 -15.90 -5.60 -7.91
N TYR A 130 -16.41 -4.37 -8.06
CA TYR A 130 -17.66 -3.95 -7.44
C TYR A 130 -18.84 -4.77 -7.94
N ARG A 131 -18.95 -4.97 -9.27
CA ARG A 131 -20.05 -5.72 -9.90
C ARG A 131 -20.13 -7.17 -9.43
N PHE A 132 -18.98 -7.82 -9.25
CA PHE A 132 -18.90 -9.22 -8.82
C PHE A 132 -18.76 -9.39 -7.30
N ALA A 133 -18.79 -8.29 -6.53
CA ALA A 133 -18.62 -8.29 -5.07
C ALA A 133 -17.35 -9.03 -4.61
N ILE A 134 -16.26 -8.89 -5.37
CA ILE A 134 -14.94 -9.45 -5.02
C ILE A 134 -14.35 -8.57 -3.91
N ASP A 135 -14.11 -9.14 -2.73
CA ASP A 135 -13.63 -8.40 -1.55
C ASP A 135 -12.29 -8.91 -0.98
N GLU A 136 -11.79 -10.04 -1.49
CA GLU A 136 -10.51 -10.66 -1.12
C GLU A 136 -9.30 -9.92 -1.69
N VAL A 137 -9.53 -8.98 -2.61
CA VAL A 137 -8.51 -8.13 -3.22
C VAL A 137 -9.02 -6.68 -3.22
N LYS A 138 -8.16 -5.74 -2.80
CA LYS A 138 -8.47 -4.31 -2.82
C LYS A 138 -7.83 -3.63 -4.03
N VAL A 139 -8.68 -3.03 -4.86
CA VAL A 139 -8.26 -2.15 -5.95
C VAL A 139 -8.16 -0.75 -5.36
N PRO A 140 -7.01 -0.04 -5.50
CA PRO A 140 -6.87 1.33 -4.99
C PRO A 140 -7.96 2.25 -5.55
N GLU A 141 -8.38 3.28 -4.84
CA GLU A 141 -9.32 4.25 -5.41
C GLU A 141 -8.64 5.15 -6.46
N CYS A 142 -9.35 5.47 -7.55
CA CYS A 142 -8.90 6.39 -8.61
C CYS A 142 -9.66 7.71 -8.50
N TYR A 143 -9.00 8.77 -8.03
CA TYR A 143 -9.68 10.00 -7.64
C TYR A 143 -9.79 11.01 -8.78
N TYR A 144 -8.68 11.28 -9.46
CA TYR A 144 -8.65 12.40 -10.41
C TYR A 144 -7.51 12.29 -11.43
N PHE A 145 -7.73 12.89 -12.61
CA PHE A 145 -6.71 13.05 -13.63
C PHE A 145 -6.47 14.53 -13.91
N ILE A 146 -5.24 14.98 -13.71
CA ILE A 146 -4.78 16.33 -14.01
C ILE A 146 -4.26 16.33 -15.45
N PRO A 147 -4.95 17.01 -16.39
CA PRO A 147 -4.42 17.17 -17.74
C PRO A 147 -3.20 18.10 -17.73
N GLN A 148 -2.31 17.92 -18.71
CA GLN A 148 -1.05 18.67 -18.86
C GLN A 148 -1.22 20.20 -18.69
N ARG A 149 -2.25 20.76 -19.32
CA ARG A 149 -2.60 22.20 -19.24
C ARG A 149 -2.91 22.73 -17.83
N ARG A 150 -3.21 21.86 -16.87
CA ARG A 150 -3.52 22.20 -15.47
C ARG A 150 -2.44 21.76 -14.49
N PHE A 151 -1.37 21.11 -14.96
CA PHE A 151 -0.33 20.58 -14.08
C PHE A 151 0.41 21.68 -13.31
N GLY A 152 0.63 22.83 -13.94
CA GLY A 152 1.23 24.01 -13.31
C GLY A 152 0.46 24.57 -12.11
N ASN A 153 -0.79 24.16 -11.88
CA ASN A 153 -1.59 24.60 -10.73
C ASN A 153 -1.15 23.95 -9.41
N ASN A 154 -0.20 23.02 -9.43
CA ASN A 154 0.35 22.36 -8.25
C ASN A 154 1.87 22.63 -8.14
N PRO A 155 2.28 23.81 -7.64
CA PRO A 155 3.68 24.24 -7.68
C PRO A 155 4.61 23.34 -6.85
N GLU A 156 4.14 22.78 -5.74
CA GLU A 156 4.93 21.86 -4.91
C GLU A 156 5.26 20.56 -5.67
N LEU A 157 4.29 20.00 -6.39
CA LEU A 157 4.51 18.81 -7.20
C LEU A 157 5.37 19.11 -8.43
N VAL A 158 5.18 20.28 -9.05
CA VAL A 158 6.04 20.77 -10.15
C VAL A 158 7.49 20.87 -9.69
N ASP A 159 7.73 21.49 -8.52
CA ASP A 159 9.07 21.66 -7.99
C ASP A 159 9.76 20.31 -7.70
N ALA A 160 9.03 19.37 -7.12
CA ALA A 160 9.54 18.02 -6.86
C ALA A 160 9.81 17.19 -8.13
N ALA A 161 9.10 17.49 -9.23
CA ALA A 161 9.16 16.71 -10.47
C ALA A 161 10.11 17.29 -11.54
N LYS A 162 10.47 18.58 -11.44
CA LYS A 162 11.19 19.33 -12.49
C LYS A 162 12.50 18.69 -12.96
N ASP A 163 13.22 18.05 -12.03
CA ASP A 163 14.52 17.43 -12.32
C ASP A 163 14.40 15.94 -12.69
N LEU A 164 13.19 15.38 -12.68
CA LEU A 164 12.93 13.94 -12.81
C LEU A 164 12.11 13.58 -14.05
N CYS A 165 11.28 14.48 -14.56
CA CYS A 165 10.50 14.27 -15.79
C CYS A 165 10.31 15.56 -16.58
N ASN A 166 9.98 15.42 -17.86
CA ASN A 166 9.68 16.55 -18.73
C ASN A 166 8.36 17.21 -18.30
N LEU A 167 8.40 18.52 -18.07
CA LEU A 167 7.24 19.32 -17.68
C LEU A 167 6.85 20.29 -18.81
N PRO A 168 5.56 20.64 -18.95
CA PRO A 168 4.42 20.14 -18.18
C PRO A 168 4.06 18.68 -18.55
N THR A 169 3.53 17.93 -17.59
CA THR A 169 3.10 16.53 -17.76
C THR A 169 1.65 16.35 -17.26
N CYS A 170 1.02 15.22 -17.54
CA CYS A 170 -0.24 14.84 -16.90
C CYS A 170 0.01 14.06 -15.61
N ALA A 171 -0.98 14.05 -14.71
CA ALA A 171 -0.89 13.31 -13.46
C ALA A 171 -2.18 12.55 -13.14
N LEU A 172 -2.05 11.31 -12.68
CA LEU A 172 -3.14 10.49 -12.17
C LEU A 172 -3.03 10.41 -10.65
N ILE A 173 -4.10 10.78 -9.95
CA ILE A 173 -4.19 10.76 -8.50
C ILE A 173 -4.96 9.51 -8.07
N THR A 174 -4.31 8.64 -7.31
CA THR A 174 -4.90 7.41 -6.78
C THR A 174 -4.64 7.28 -5.29
N GLU A 175 -5.35 6.36 -4.65
CA GLU A 175 -5.03 5.92 -3.30
C GLU A 175 -3.60 5.39 -3.21
N ARG A 176 -2.93 5.72 -2.10
CA ARG A 176 -1.60 5.24 -1.77
C ARG A 176 -1.68 3.86 -1.15
N ILE A 177 -1.02 2.88 -1.76
CA ILE A 177 -0.76 1.59 -1.13
C ILE A 177 0.47 1.73 -0.22
N PRO A 178 0.38 1.43 1.08
CA PRO A 178 1.54 1.42 1.97
C PRO A 178 2.53 0.32 1.55
N PRO A 179 3.83 0.50 1.81
CA PRO A 179 4.79 -0.57 1.56
C PRO A 179 4.43 -1.81 2.37
N LEU A 180 4.64 -2.99 1.77
CA LEU A 180 4.51 -4.26 2.49
C LEU A 180 5.49 -4.32 3.66
N PRO A 181 5.15 -5.04 4.75
CA PRO A 181 6.07 -5.30 5.85
C PRO A 181 7.41 -5.84 5.36
N SER A 182 8.51 -5.43 6.02
CA SER A 182 9.86 -5.84 5.61
C SER A 182 10.00 -7.37 5.48
N PRO A 183 9.52 -8.21 6.42
CA PRO A 183 9.58 -9.67 6.25
C PRO A 183 8.87 -10.16 4.98
N THR A 184 7.72 -9.57 4.63
CA THR A 184 6.98 -9.91 3.41
C THR A 184 7.80 -9.56 2.16
N ARG A 185 8.42 -8.38 2.14
CA ARG A 185 9.29 -7.95 1.02
C ARG A 185 10.50 -8.87 0.86
N HIS A 186 11.14 -9.27 1.97
CA HIS A 186 12.26 -10.20 1.95
C HIS A 186 11.86 -11.55 1.34
N GLN A 187 10.71 -12.11 1.74
CA GLN A 187 10.21 -13.36 1.14
C GLN A 187 9.87 -13.21 -0.35
N LEU A 188 9.28 -12.08 -0.76
CA LEU A 188 9.00 -11.80 -2.16
C LEU A 188 10.30 -11.74 -3.00
N ILE A 189 11.35 -11.11 -2.47
CA ILE A 189 12.66 -11.06 -3.12
C ILE A 189 13.24 -12.48 -3.24
N GLU A 190 13.23 -13.25 -2.15
CA GLU A 190 13.78 -14.60 -2.18
C GLU A 190 13.03 -15.52 -3.15
N LYS A 191 11.72 -15.36 -3.27
CA LYS A 191 10.90 -16.21 -4.13
C LYS A 191 10.94 -15.82 -5.61
N TYR A 192 10.88 -14.53 -5.92
CA TYR A 192 10.62 -14.07 -7.30
C TYR A 192 11.80 -13.35 -7.96
N CYS A 193 12.77 -12.82 -7.21
CA CYS A 193 13.92 -12.19 -7.83
C CYS A 193 14.89 -13.22 -8.40
N SER A 194 15.41 -12.94 -9.61
CA SER A 194 16.47 -13.78 -10.18
C SER A 194 17.72 -13.78 -9.27
N PRO A 195 18.49 -14.87 -9.20
CA PRO A 195 19.67 -14.96 -8.32
C PRO A 195 20.67 -13.81 -8.51
N ARG A 196 20.74 -13.26 -9.72
CA ARG A 196 21.65 -12.15 -10.08
C ARG A 196 21.28 -10.83 -9.42
N ILE A 197 19.99 -10.59 -9.13
CA ILE A 197 19.50 -9.30 -8.63
C ILE A 197 19.11 -9.33 -7.15
N LYS A 198 19.01 -10.52 -6.52
CA LYS A 198 18.60 -10.66 -5.10
C LYS A 198 19.42 -9.80 -4.15
N LYS A 199 20.76 -9.85 -4.25
CA LYS A 199 21.65 -9.05 -3.40
C LYS A 199 21.41 -7.55 -3.54
N GLN A 200 21.17 -7.09 -4.77
CA GLN A 200 20.88 -5.69 -5.05
C GLN A 200 19.50 -5.29 -4.50
N ALA A 201 18.49 -6.15 -4.66
CA ALA A 201 17.15 -5.91 -4.15
C ALA A 201 17.12 -5.81 -2.62
N HIS A 202 17.86 -6.68 -1.92
CA HIS A 202 17.98 -6.61 -0.46
C HIS A 202 18.71 -5.36 0.04
N ALA A 203 19.70 -4.88 -0.71
CA ALA A 203 20.48 -3.70 -0.36
C ALA A 203 19.77 -2.37 -0.68
N ASP A 204 18.63 -2.42 -1.38
CA ASP A 204 17.87 -1.21 -1.71
C ASP A 204 17.28 -0.61 -0.41
N PRO A 205 17.54 0.68 -0.09
CA PRO A 205 16.96 1.33 1.09
C PRO A 205 15.42 1.36 1.11
N ALA A 206 14.75 1.13 -0.02
CA ALA A 206 13.30 0.99 -0.09
C ALA A 206 12.78 -0.38 0.37
N ASN A 207 13.65 -1.40 0.50
CA ASN A 207 13.35 -2.74 1.02
C ASN A 207 13.42 -2.84 2.56
#